data_AF-A0A6B2UE24-F1
#
_entry.id   AF-A0A6B2UE24-F1
#
_cell.length_a   1.000
_cell.length_b   1.000
_cell.length_c   1.000
_cell.angle_alpha   90.00
_cell.angle_beta   90.00
_cell.angle_gamma   90.00
#
_symmetry.space_group_name_H-M   'P 1'
#
loop_
_entity.id
_entity.type
_entity.pdbx_description
1 polymer ?
#
loop_
_entity_poly.entity_id
_entity_poly.type
_entity_poly.pdbx_seq_one_letter_code
_entity_poly.pdbx_strand_id
1 'polypeptide(L)' 'CLRDHLTKDYLGVGFVQGGILAVKVRGQGIGSVWFCAYDDARDQDGWSVQERVDRLLLPCGVDFDAFLQRLAGNPPELE' A
#
# COMPACT_ATOMS: atom_id res chain seq x y z
N CYS A 1 1.87 -15.01 -4.66
CA CYS A 1 2.12 -14.16 -5.85
C CYS A 1 1.60 -12.74 -5.57
N LEU A 2 2.17 -11.68 -6.16
CA LEU A 2 1.70 -10.28 -5.97
C LEU A 2 0.19 -10.13 -6.24
N ARG A 3 -0.31 -10.88 -7.23
CA ARG A 3 -1.73 -10.92 -7.61
C ARG A 3 -2.66 -11.48 -6.52
N ASP A 4 -2.11 -12.18 -5.53
CA ASP A 4 -2.89 -12.74 -4.43
C ASP A 4 -3.09 -11.71 -3.29
N HIS A 5 -2.35 -10.60 -3.34
CA HIS A 5 -2.34 -9.58 -2.28
C HIS A 5 -2.92 -8.24 -2.75
N LEU A 6 -2.86 -7.95 -4.05
CA LEU A 6 -3.29 -6.67 -4.62
C LEU A 6 -4.18 -6.89 -5.85
N THR A 7 -5.21 -6.06 -5.96
CA THR A 7 -5.98 -5.91 -7.20
C THR A 7 -5.16 -5.11 -8.22
N LYS A 8 -5.66 -5.04 -9.48
CA LYS A 8 -5.03 -4.23 -10.55
C LYS A 8 -5.11 -2.72 -10.33
N ASP A 9 -5.80 -2.29 -9.27
CA ASP A 9 -5.88 -0.87 -8.91
C ASP A 9 -4.63 -0.39 -8.19
N TYR A 10 -3.74 -1.30 -7.81
CA TYR A 10 -2.51 -1.01 -7.09
C TYR A 10 -1.29 -1.49 -7.86
N LEU A 11 -0.24 -0.67 -7.85
CA LEU A 11 1.09 -1.00 -8.34
C LEU A 11 1.99 -1.23 -7.13
N GLY A 12 2.50 -2.45 -6.96
CA GLY A 12 3.54 -2.73 -5.96
C GLY A 12 4.85 -2.04 -6.36
N VAL A 13 5.43 -1.26 -5.45
CA VAL A 13 6.62 -0.43 -5.70
C VAL A 13 7.81 -0.79 -4.81
N GLY A 14 7.60 -1.59 -3.77
CA GLY A 14 8.68 -2.09 -2.92
C GLY A 14 8.24 -3.19 -1.97
N PHE A 15 9.20 -4.02 -1.55
CA PHE A 15 9.03 -4.97 -0.45
C PHE A 15 9.71 -4.42 0.79
N VAL A 16 8.96 -4.23 1.87
CA VAL A 16 9.43 -3.56 3.09
C VAL A 16 8.87 -4.29 4.30
N GLN A 17 9.73 -4.64 5.27
CA GLN A 17 9.31 -5.23 6.56
C GLN A 17 8.34 -6.42 6.43
N GLY A 18 8.58 -7.33 5.48
CA GLY A 18 7.72 -8.50 5.31
C GLY A 18 6.41 -8.23 4.55
N GLY A 19 6.19 -7.02 4.06
CA GLY A 19 5.02 -6.63 3.29
C GLY A 19 5.34 -5.89 1.99
N ILE A 20 4.30 -5.41 1.32
CA ILE A 20 4.41 -4.66 0.07
C ILE A 20 3.98 -3.21 0.29
N LEU A 21 4.81 -2.29 -0.17
CA LEU A 21 4.43 -0.90 -0.41
C LEU A 21 3.82 -0.78 -1.81
N ALA A 22 2.65 -0.17 -1.92
CA ALA A 22 1.92 -0.05 -3.16
C ALA A 22 1.34 1.35 -3.37
N VAL A 23 1.20 1.74 -4.64
CA VAL A 23 0.56 2.98 -5.07
C VAL A 23 -0.76 2.68 -5.75
N LYS A 24 -1.81 3.44 -5.42
CA LYS A 24 -3.08 3.35 -6.13
C LYS A 24 -2.96 3.99 -7.52
N VAL A 25 -3.23 3.22 -8.57
CA VAL A 25 -3.08 3.64 -9.98
C VAL A 25 -4.40 3.67 -10.75
N ARG A 26 -5.51 3.22 -10.12
CA ARG A 26 -6.86 3.29 -10.68
C ARG A 26 -7.89 3.57 -9.59
N GLY A 27 -8.99 4.24 -9.96
CA GLY A 27 -10.13 4.51 -9.08
C GLY A 27 -9.98 5.84 -8.34
N GLN A 28 -10.58 5.96 -7.15
CA GLN A 28 -10.47 7.17 -6.34
C GLN A 28 -9.19 7.16 -5.50
N GLY A 29 -8.54 8.31 -5.34
CA GLY A 29 -7.30 8.44 -4.59
C GLY A 29 -6.06 7.93 -5.33
N ILE A 30 -6.01 8.05 -6.67
CA ILE A 30 -4.81 7.73 -7.45
C ILE A 30 -3.61 8.53 -6.91
N GLY A 31 -2.46 7.88 -6.80
CA GLY A 31 -1.23 8.42 -6.22
C GLY A 31 -1.03 8.08 -4.75
N SER A 32 -2.10 7.73 -4.02
CA SER A 32 -1.99 7.38 -2.61
C SER A 32 -1.16 6.12 -2.37
N VAL A 33 -0.42 6.12 -1.25
CA VAL A 33 0.53 5.08 -0.85
C VAL A 33 -0.07 4.22 0.26
N TRP A 34 0.06 2.91 0.10
CA TRP A 34 -0.53 1.90 0.96
C TRP A 34 0.48 0.80 1.31
N PHE A 35 0.29 0.18 2.46
CA PHE A 35 1.08 -0.96 2.90
C PHE A 35 0.20 -2.20 3.10
N CYS A 36 0.67 -3.33 2.61
CA CYS A 36 0.07 -4.65 2.82
C CYS A 36 1.06 -5.55 3.56
N ALA A 37 0.82 -5.85 4.83
CA ALA A 37 1.56 -6.89 5.53
C ALA A 37 1.16 -8.28 4.99
N TYR A 38 2.11 -9.20 4.84
CA TYR A 38 1.81 -10.57 4.41
C TYR A 38 1.30 -11.44 5.56
N ASP A 39 1.74 -11.16 6.78
CA ASP A 39 1.41 -11.86 8.02
C ASP A 39 0.41 -11.08 8.88
N ASP A 40 -0.44 -10.26 8.24
CA ASP A 40 -1.45 -9.48 8.94
C ASP A 40 -2.39 -10.42 9.72
N ALA A 41 -2.43 -10.30 11.04
CA ALA A 41 -3.24 -11.15 11.90
C ALA A 41 -4.76 -11.01 11.65
N ARG A 42 -5.18 -9.97 10.93
CA ARG A 42 -6.58 -9.78 10.51
C ARG A 42 -6.94 -10.62 9.29
N ASP A 43 -5.95 -11.19 8.60
CA ASP A 43 -6.15 -11.98 7.40
C ASP A 43 -6.91 -13.29 7.69
N GLN A 44 -7.84 -13.64 6.80
CA GLN A 44 -8.72 -14.79 6.95
C GLN A 44 -8.83 -15.55 5.64
N ASP A 45 -8.88 -16.88 5.75
CA ASP A 45 -9.13 -17.76 4.61
C ASP A 45 -10.49 -17.47 3.97
N GLY A 46 -10.58 -17.68 2.65
CA GLY A 46 -11.82 -17.55 1.88
C GLY A 46 -12.17 -16.15 1.42
N TRP A 47 -11.43 -15.10 1.82
CA TRP A 47 -11.59 -13.77 1.26
C TRP A 47 -11.12 -13.69 -0.20
N SER A 48 -11.88 -12.98 -1.02
CA SER A 48 -11.42 -12.55 -2.33
C SER A 48 -10.28 -11.53 -2.21
N VAL A 49 -9.48 -11.38 -3.28
CA VAL A 49 -8.41 -10.38 -3.32
C VAL A 49 -8.96 -8.96 -3.12
N GLN A 50 -10.18 -8.68 -3.59
CA GLN A 50 -10.84 -7.40 -3.36
C GLN A 50 -11.11 -7.16 -1.87
N GLU A 51 -11.68 -8.14 -1.17
CA GLU A 51 -11.97 -8.03 0.26
C GLU A 51 -10.69 -7.90 1.09
N ARG A 52 -9.62 -8.62 0.72
CA ARG A 52 -8.30 -8.47 1.35
C ARG A 52 -7.79 -7.04 1.19
N VAL A 53 -7.82 -6.50 -0.02
CA VAL A 53 -7.38 -5.13 -0.30
C VAL A 53 -8.17 -4.10 0.51
N ASP A 54 -9.49 -4.25 0.57
CA ASP A 54 -10.36 -3.30 1.29
C ASP A 54 -10.19 -3.34 2.81
N ARG A 55 -9.76 -4.49 3.36
CA ARG A 55 -9.66 -4.71 4.82
C ARG A 55 -8.25 -4.59 5.36
N LEU A 56 -7.25 -5.00 4.58
CA LEU A 56 -5.88 -5.18 5.05
C LEU A 56 -4.94 -4.05 4.64
N LEU A 57 -5.21 -3.33 3.54
CA LEU A 57 -4.36 -2.20 3.16
C LEU A 57 -4.40 -1.08 4.19
N LEU A 58 -3.21 -0.70 4.65
CA LEU A 58 -3.01 0.40 5.58
C LEU A 58 -2.61 1.66 4.81
N PRO A 59 -3.28 2.80 4.99
CA PRO A 59 -2.91 4.04 4.32
C PRO A 59 -1.62 4.60 4.91
N CYS A 60 -0.65 4.93 4.06
CA CYS A 60 0.65 5.48 4.47
C CYS A 60 0.81 6.97 4.08
N GLY A 61 0.25 7.36 2.94
CA GLY A 61 0.31 8.73 2.43
C GLY A 61 -0.75 8.98 1.36
N VAL A 62 -1.18 10.24 1.24
CA VAL A 62 -2.10 10.66 0.17
C VAL A 62 -1.41 10.72 -1.20
N ASP A 63 -0.09 10.84 -1.19
CA ASP A 63 0.85 10.70 -2.29
C ASP A 63 2.22 10.23 -1.76
N PHE A 64 3.20 10.12 -2.67
CA PHE A 64 4.55 9.68 -2.33
C PHE A 64 5.33 10.72 -1.53
N ASP A 65 5.14 12.00 -1.80
CA ASP A 65 5.86 13.08 -1.12
C ASP A 65 5.43 13.15 0.35
N ALA A 66 4.12 13.12 0.63
CA ALA A 66 3.58 13.09 1.99
C ALA A 66 4.03 11.82 2.75
N PHE A 67 4.17 10.69 2.07
CA PHE A 67 4.73 9.48 2.68
C PHE A 67 6.20 9.67 3.05
N LEU A 68 7.03 10.18 2.13
CA LEU A 68 8.46 10.41 2.35
C LEU A 68 8.72 11.48 3.41
N GLN A 69 7.95 12.58 3.41
CA GLN A 69 8.03 13.61 4.45
C GLN A 69 7.79 13.04 5.85
N ARG A 70 6.78 12.18 6.02
CA ARG A 70 6.52 11.50 7.29
C ARG A 70 7.61 10.52 7.69
N LEU A 71 8.19 9.83 6.70
CA LEU A 71 9.21 8.81 6.92
C LEU A 71 10.57 9.43 7.29
N ALA A 72 10.98 10.47 6.56
CA ALA A 72 12.31 11.07 6.65
C ALA A 72 12.34 12.41 7.40
N GLY A 73 11.18 12.98 7.78
CA GLY A 73 11.09 14.19 8.58
C GLY A 73 11.35 15.48 7.81
N ASN A 74 10.75 15.64 6.62
CA ASN A 74 10.95 16.73 5.66
C ASN A 74 12.36 16.78 5.04
N PRO A 75 12.72 15.79 4.21
CA PRO A 75 13.96 15.83 3.46
C PRO A 75 13.93 16.98 2.41
N PRO A 76 15.03 17.72 2.21
CA PRO A 76 15.08 18.90 1.33
C PRO A 76 14.82 18.59 -0.16
N GLU A 77 14.93 17.33 -0.57
CA GLU A 77 14.63 16.87 -1.93
C GLU A 77 13.15 16.94 -2.31
N LEU A 78 12.25 17.23 -1.35
CA LEU A 78 10.81 17.32 -1.54
C LEU A 78 10.26 18.77 -1.52
N GLU A 79 11.15 19.78 -1.51
CA GLU A 79 10.77 21.19 -1.68
C GLU A 79 10.64 21.62 -3.15
#